data_AF-A0A0L7KVV5-F1
#
_entry.id   AF-A0A0L7KVV5-F1
#
_cell.length_a   1.000
_cell.length_b   1.000
_cell.length_c   1.000
_cell.angle_alpha   90.00
_cell.angle_beta   90.00
_cell.angle_gamma   90.00
#
_symmetry.space_group_name_H-M   'P 1'
#
loop_
_entity.id
_entity.type
_entity.pdbx_description
1 polymer ?
#
loop_
_entity_poly.entity_id
_entity_poly.type
_entity_poly.pdbx_seq_one_letter_code
_entity_poly.pdbx_strand_id
1 'polypeptide(L)'
;MEEKSRALVGRLREHNGARLDSDKSDKTVNYKDSIKDIGNLLLHRLTHVYLHNNFIFSLSSVGKQFQHILKTVHGAQNVEEEPAAEASDDFGTKKRLAMLDLLLEEESKGTIDLEGIREEVNTFMFEGHDTTAMALTFALMLLADHEQVQVSLILCLINTVVVFVHVPDKR
;
A
#
# COMPACT_ATOMS: atom_id res chain seq x y z
N MET A 1 -20.63 37.21 -34.54
CA MET A 1 -19.42 37.21 -33.67
C MET A 1 -19.58 36.28 -32.46
N GLU A 2 -20.76 36.17 -31.84
CA GLU A 2 -21.01 35.26 -30.70
C GLU A 2 -20.77 33.76 -30.98
N GLU A 3 -21.11 33.28 -32.18
CA GLU A 3 -21.04 31.86 -32.52
C GLU A 3 -19.58 31.35 -32.62
N LYS A 4 -18.67 32.16 -33.16
CA LYS A 4 -17.23 31.86 -33.16
C LYS A 4 -16.64 31.85 -31.75
N SER A 5 -17.16 32.68 -30.84
CA SER A 5 -16.70 32.73 -29.45
C SER A 5 -17.14 31.49 -28.66
N ARG A 6 -18.39 31.03 -28.85
CA ARG A 6 -18.92 29.81 -28.21
C ARG A 6 -18.22 28.55 -28.70
N ALA A 7 -17.89 28.47 -30.00
CA ALA A 7 -17.13 27.35 -30.56
C ALA A 7 -15.69 27.28 -30.01
N LEU A 8 -15.08 28.43 -29.72
CA LEU A 8 -13.71 28.51 -29.20
C LEU A 8 -13.64 28.12 -27.71
N VAL A 9 -14.66 28.51 -26.93
CA VAL A 9 -14.82 28.10 -25.52
C VAL A 9 -15.12 26.60 -25.41
N GLY A 10 -15.93 26.04 -26.31
CA GLY A 10 -16.20 24.59 -26.37
C GLY A 10 -14.93 23.78 -26.61
N ARG A 11 -14.10 24.18 -27.59
CA ARG A 11 -12.81 23.52 -27.88
C ARG A 11 -11.79 23.68 -26.75
N LEU A 12 -11.77 24.82 -26.06
CA LEU A 12 -10.90 25.01 -24.90
C LEU A 12 -11.30 24.09 -23.74
N ARG A 13 -12.61 23.88 -23.54
CA ARG A 13 -13.15 23.02 -22.49
C ARG A 13 -12.89 21.53 -22.76
N GLU A 14 -13.03 21.07 -24.00
CA GLU A 14 -12.70 19.69 -24.38
C GLU A 14 -11.19 19.40 -24.30
N HIS A 15 -10.36 20.34 -24.78
CA HIS A 15 -8.89 20.20 -24.70
C HIS A 15 -8.39 20.20 -23.24
N ASN A 16 -8.99 21.01 -22.37
CA ASN A 16 -8.64 21.01 -20.94
C ASN A 16 -9.19 19.78 -20.21
N GLY A 17 -10.40 19.31 -20.54
CA GLY A 17 -10.96 18.08 -19.99
C GLY A 17 -10.11 16.85 -20.31
N ALA A 18 -9.67 16.72 -21.57
CA ALA A 18 -8.81 15.61 -21.99
C ALA A 18 -7.42 15.63 -21.33
N ARG A 19 -6.85 16.81 -21.05
CA ARG A 19 -5.56 16.92 -20.31
C ARG A 19 -5.67 16.58 -18.83
N LEU A 20 -6.83 16.83 -18.22
CA LEU A 20 -7.05 16.53 -16.79
C LEU A 20 -7.16 15.02 -16.55
N ASP A 21 -7.84 14.28 -17.44
CA ASP A 21 -7.92 12.82 -17.35
C ASP A 21 -6.58 12.14 -17.64
N SER A 22 -5.81 12.63 -18.62
CA SER A 22 -4.48 12.08 -18.88
C SER A 22 -3.50 12.31 -17.72
N ASP A 23 -3.52 13.51 -17.11
CA ASP A 23 -2.63 13.85 -15.98
C ASP A 23 -2.99 13.09 -14.69
N LYS A 24 -4.28 12.78 -14.46
CA LYS A 24 -4.71 11.90 -13.37
C LYS A 24 -4.30 10.44 -13.63
N SER A 25 -4.50 9.94 -14.84
CA SER A 25 -4.05 8.60 -15.22
C SER A 25 -2.54 8.44 -15.06
N ASP A 26 -1.74 9.40 -15.52
CA ASP A 26 -0.28 9.35 -15.43
C ASP A 26 0.22 9.38 -13.97
N LYS A 27 -0.41 10.16 -13.09
CA LYS A 27 -0.09 10.17 -11.65
C LYS A 27 -0.45 8.85 -10.95
N THR A 28 -1.59 8.25 -11.30
CA THR A 28 -2.00 6.95 -10.70
C THR A 28 -1.11 5.79 -11.16
N VAL A 29 -0.62 5.82 -12.40
CA VAL A 29 0.36 4.85 -12.91
C VAL A 29 1.70 5.00 -12.17
N ASN A 30 2.21 6.22 -12.04
CA ASN A 30 3.46 6.50 -11.31
C ASN A 30 3.38 6.13 -9.82
N TYR A 31 2.21 6.30 -9.19
CA TYR A 31 1.97 5.88 -7.81
C TYR A 31 2.04 4.35 -7.65
N LYS A 32 1.39 3.60 -8.54
CA LYS A 32 1.41 2.13 -8.52
C LYS A 32 2.82 1.57 -8.67
N ASP A 33 3.62 2.16 -9.55
CA ASP A 33 5.00 1.73 -9.75
C ASP A 33 5.89 2.11 -8.55
N SER A 34 5.69 3.28 -7.94
CA SER A 34 6.35 3.68 -6.69
C SER A 34 6.09 2.70 -5.54
N ILE A 35 4.86 2.16 -5.43
CA ILE A 35 4.52 1.15 -4.43
C ILE A 35 5.23 -0.17 -4.67
N LYS A 36 5.29 -0.63 -5.94
CA LYS A 36 6.03 -1.86 -6.29
C LYS A 36 7.51 -1.74 -5.95
N ASP A 37 8.10 -0.58 -6.24
CA ASP A 37 9.49 -0.29 -5.92
C ASP A 37 9.75 -0.29 -4.41
N ILE A 38 8.85 0.31 -3.62
CA ILE A 38 8.90 0.23 -2.15
C ILE A 38 8.83 -1.24 -1.70
N GLY A 39 7.94 -2.04 -2.27
CA GLY A 39 7.80 -3.47 -1.96
C GLY A 39 9.09 -4.25 -2.21
N ASN A 40 9.73 -4.04 -3.36
CA ASN A 40 11.01 -4.65 -3.71
C ASN A 40 12.14 -4.21 -2.75
N LEU A 41 12.20 -2.93 -2.39
CA LEU A 41 13.19 -2.41 -1.43
C LEU A 41 12.98 -2.98 -0.03
N LEU A 42 11.73 -3.20 0.40
CA LEU A 42 11.41 -3.83 1.68
C LEU A 42 11.77 -5.31 1.69
N LEU A 43 11.48 -6.05 0.62
CA LEU A 43 11.92 -7.44 0.47
C LEU A 43 13.45 -7.55 0.49
N HIS A 44 14.15 -6.63 -0.17
CA HIS A 44 15.60 -6.54 -0.10
C HIS A 44 16.08 -6.25 1.34
N ARG A 45 15.37 -5.41 2.10
CA ARG A 45 15.71 -5.14 3.51
C ARG A 45 15.49 -6.37 4.40
N LEU A 46 14.42 -7.14 4.17
CA LEU A 46 14.08 -8.35 4.93
C LEU A 46 15.05 -9.51 4.67
N THR A 47 15.61 -9.58 3.46
CA THR A 47 16.56 -10.63 3.07
C THR A 47 17.99 -10.35 3.53
N HIS A 48 18.33 -9.08 3.74
CA HIS A 48 19.68 -8.66 4.11
C HIS A 48 19.74 -8.26 5.59
N VAL A 49 20.08 -9.23 6.45
CA VAL A 49 20.12 -9.07 7.92
C VAL A 49 20.93 -7.84 8.37
N TYR A 50 22.00 -7.45 7.65
CA TYR A 50 22.79 -6.26 7.98
C TYR A 50 22.08 -4.92 7.74
N LEU A 51 21.03 -4.89 6.91
CA LEU A 51 20.19 -3.71 6.63
C LEU A 51 19.02 -3.55 7.62
N HIS A 52 18.88 -4.44 8.61
CA HIS A 52 17.86 -4.31 9.65
C HIS A 52 18.11 -3.11 10.56
N ASN A 53 19.39 -2.81 10.86
CA ASN A 53 19.75 -1.67 11.69
C ASN A 53 19.40 -0.35 10.98
N ASN A 54 18.52 0.44 11.62
CA ASN A 54 18.03 1.72 11.09
C ASN A 54 19.16 2.70 10.74
N PHE A 55 20.29 2.66 11.46
CA PHE A 55 21.43 3.54 11.19
C PHE A 55 22.22 3.13 9.94
N ILE A 56 22.46 1.83 9.76
CA ILE A 56 23.14 1.31 8.56
C ILE A 56 22.24 1.50 7.33
N PHE A 57 20.95 1.30 7.50
CA PHE A 57 19.96 1.52 6.45
C PHE A 57 19.92 2.99 6.02
N SER A 58 19.85 3.95 6.94
CA SER A 58 19.80 5.38 6.59
C SER A 58 21.08 5.87 5.90
N LEU A 59 22.22 5.25 6.18
CA LEU A 59 23.49 5.58 5.54
C LEU A 59 23.66 4.92 4.15
N SER A 60 22.94 3.83 3.89
CA SER A 60 22.98 3.09 2.63
C SER A 60 22.32 3.83 1.45
N SER A 61 22.74 3.51 0.22
CA SER A 61 22.10 4.01 -1.00
C SER A 61 20.63 3.58 -1.10
N VAL A 62 20.33 2.35 -0.64
CA VAL A 62 18.98 1.77 -0.60
C VAL A 62 18.05 2.56 0.32
N GLY A 63 18.52 2.93 1.52
CA GLY A 63 17.71 3.71 2.46
C GLY A 63 17.41 5.13 1.97
N LYS A 64 18.34 5.77 1.25
CA LYS A 64 18.10 7.08 0.62
C LYS A 64 17.05 7.00 -0.48
N GLN A 65 17.08 5.95 -1.31
CA GLN A 65 16.06 5.71 -2.34
C GLN A 65 14.70 5.46 -1.70
N PHE A 66 14.63 4.62 -0.67
CA PHE A 66 13.39 4.38 0.07
C PHE A 66 12.79 5.67 0.63
N GLN A 67 13.59 6.52 1.29
CA GLN A 67 13.13 7.80 1.84
C GLN A 67 12.66 8.77 0.75
N HIS A 68 13.32 8.77 -0.42
CA HIS A 68 12.92 9.61 -1.54
C HIS A 68 11.56 9.18 -2.12
N ILE A 69 11.35 7.89 -2.35
CA ILE A 69 10.08 7.35 -2.88
C ILE A 69 8.96 7.55 -1.84
N LEU A 70 9.26 7.32 -0.55
CA LEU A 70 8.32 7.56 0.54
C LEU A 70 7.86 9.02 0.59
N LYS A 71 8.77 9.98 0.35
CA LYS A 71 8.45 11.41 0.28
C LYS A 71 7.56 11.74 -0.91
N THR A 72 7.74 11.08 -2.05
CA THR A 72 6.86 11.23 -3.23
C THR A 72 5.47 10.69 -2.95
N VAL A 73 5.37 9.52 -2.31
CA VAL A 73 4.10 8.89 -1.91
C VAL A 73 3.35 9.73 -0.87
N HIS A 74 4.03 10.19 0.19
CA HIS A 74 3.43 11.06 1.20
C HIS A 74 3.13 12.47 0.66
N GLY A 75 3.94 12.98 -0.25
CA GLY A 75 3.70 14.26 -0.93
C GLY A 75 2.44 14.23 -1.81
N ALA A 76 2.11 13.08 -2.39
CA ALA A 76 0.87 12.86 -3.12
C ALA A 76 -0.36 12.75 -2.19
N GLN A 77 -0.17 12.29 -0.94
CA GLN A 77 -1.24 12.22 0.06
C GLN A 77 -1.56 13.58 0.71
N ASN A 78 -0.61 14.52 0.76
CA ASN A 78 -0.82 15.84 1.38
C ASN A 78 -1.65 16.83 0.54
N VAL A 79 -2.09 16.46 -0.67
CA VAL A 79 -2.89 17.36 -1.53
C VAL A 79 -4.37 17.00 -1.55
N GLU A 80 -4.78 15.79 -1.16
CA GLU A 80 -6.19 15.39 -1.17
C GLU A 80 -6.46 14.47 0.04
N GLU A 81 -6.88 15.07 1.16
CA GLU A 81 -7.84 14.42 2.06
C GLU A 81 -9.20 14.38 1.34
N GLU A 82 -9.30 13.55 0.32
CA GLU A 82 -10.57 13.12 -0.28
C GLU A 82 -10.60 11.59 -0.20
N PRO A 83 -11.76 10.99 0.11
CA PRO A 83 -11.86 9.55 0.32
C PRO A 83 -11.40 8.82 -0.93
N ALA A 84 -10.65 7.73 -0.74
CA ALA A 84 -10.15 6.89 -1.81
C ALA A 84 -11.30 6.44 -2.73
N ALA A 85 -11.47 7.15 -3.85
CA ALA A 85 -12.44 6.82 -4.87
C ALA A 85 -11.98 5.54 -5.60
N GLU A 86 -12.73 4.47 -5.31
CA GLU A 86 -13.14 3.41 -6.24
C GLU A 86 -12.08 2.85 -7.19
N ALA A 87 -11.46 1.73 -6.79
CA ALA A 87 -11.00 0.73 -7.74
C ALA A 87 -12.18 -0.20 -8.10
N SER A 88 -12.95 0.18 -9.12
CA SER A 88 -13.90 -0.72 -9.77
C SER A 88 -13.14 -1.82 -10.51
N ASP A 89 -12.95 -2.95 -9.83
CA ASP A 89 -12.52 -4.20 -10.47
C ASP A 89 -13.78 -5.03 -10.78
N ASP A 90 -14.23 -4.89 -12.04
CA ASP A 90 -15.27 -5.66 -12.71
C ASP A 90 -14.71 -7.01 -13.14
N PHE A 91 -14.68 -7.99 -12.23
CA PHE A 91 -14.55 -9.40 -12.61
C PHE A 91 -15.39 -10.28 -11.69
N GLY A 92 -16.39 -10.93 -12.29
CA GLY A 92 -17.45 -11.75 -11.68
C GLY A 92 -17.01 -13.04 -10.97
N THR A 93 -16.17 -12.92 -9.96
CA THR A 93 -15.97 -13.91 -8.90
C THR A 93 -16.50 -13.31 -7.61
N LYS A 94 -17.36 -14.03 -6.87
CA LYS A 94 -17.93 -13.58 -5.58
C LYS A 94 -16.82 -12.99 -4.71
N LYS A 95 -16.73 -11.65 -4.71
CA LYS A 95 -15.64 -10.90 -4.10
C LYS A 95 -15.73 -11.19 -2.61
N ARG A 96 -14.65 -11.73 -2.05
CA ARG A 96 -14.48 -11.80 -0.61
C ARG A 96 -14.29 -10.35 -0.19
N LEU A 97 -15.39 -9.66 0.11
CA LEU A 97 -15.40 -8.25 0.44
C LEU A 97 -14.41 -8.06 1.59
N ALA A 98 -13.39 -7.23 1.36
CA ALA A 98 -12.53 -6.82 2.44
C ALA A 98 -13.38 -6.06 3.47
N MET A 99 -12.94 -5.99 4.73
CA MET A 99 -13.69 -5.29 5.78
C MET A 99 -14.15 -3.89 5.35
N LEU A 100 -13.30 -3.15 4.63
CA LEU A 100 -13.63 -1.83 4.08
C LEU A 100 -14.71 -1.88 3.01
N ASP A 101 -14.71 -2.90 2.15
CA ASP A 101 -15.74 -3.05 1.12
C ASP A 101 -17.13 -3.31 1.74
N LEU A 102 -17.19 -4.05 2.86
CA LEU A 102 -18.43 -4.28 3.61
C LEU A 102 -18.95 -2.98 4.24
N LEU A 103 -18.06 -2.17 4.82
CA LEU A 103 -18.43 -0.90 5.46
C LEU A 103 -18.90 0.13 4.44
N LEU A 104 -18.28 0.19 3.26
CA LEU A 104 -18.73 1.05 2.15
C LEU A 104 -20.07 0.59 1.57
N GLU A 105 -20.35 -0.70 1.53
CA GLU A 105 -21.66 -1.21 1.11
C GLU A 105 -22.76 -0.80 2.11
N GLU A 106 -22.49 -0.84 3.41
CA GLU A 106 -23.45 -0.41 4.43
C GLU A 106 -23.65 1.12 4.48
N GLU A 107 -22.64 1.90 4.11
CA GLU A 107 -22.78 3.34 3.86
C GLU A 107 -23.70 3.62 2.67
N SER A 108 -23.55 2.88 1.57
CA SER A 108 -24.42 3.02 0.39
C SER A 108 -25.90 2.68 0.68
N LYS A 109 -26.15 1.85 1.70
CA LYS A 109 -27.50 1.51 2.19
C LYS A 109 -28.04 2.53 3.20
N GLY A 110 -27.24 3.52 3.61
CA GLY A 110 -27.59 4.54 4.59
C GLY A 110 -27.64 4.03 6.03
N THR A 111 -27.04 2.87 6.32
CA THR A 111 -27.01 2.27 7.66
C THR A 111 -25.95 2.94 8.55
N ILE A 112 -24.83 3.36 7.93
CA ILE A 112 -23.64 3.91 8.61
C ILE A 112 -23.22 5.18 7.84
N ASP A 113 -22.72 6.20 8.55
CA ASP A 113 -22.13 7.40 7.95
C ASP A 113 -20.60 7.27 7.80
N LEU A 114 -19.99 8.18 7.04
CA LEU A 114 -18.54 8.17 6.81
C LEU A 114 -17.73 8.23 8.12
N GLU A 115 -18.27 8.89 9.16
CA GLU A 115 -17.62 8.99 10.47
C GLU A 115 -17.72 7.66 11.25
N GLY A 116 -18.85 6.97 11.22
CA GLY A 116 -19.02 5.64 11.80
C GLY A 116 -18.10 4.59 11.16
N ILE A 117 -17.83 4.69 9.85
CA ILE A 117 -16.82 3.84 9.19
C ILE A 117 -15.43 4.10 9.78
N ARG A 118 -15.07 5.38 9.99
CA ARG A 118 -13.77 5.75 10.58
C ARG A 118 -13.64 5.25 12.02
N GLU A 119 -14.70 5.36 12.81
CA GLU A 119 -14.73 4.87 14.19
C GLU A 119 -14.56 3.34 14.24
N GLU A 120 -15.27 2.59 13.40
CA GLU A 120 -15.20 1.13 13.34
C GLU A 120 -13.80 0.65 12.90
N VAL A 121 -13.23 1.29 11.86
CA VAL A 121 -11.89 0.98 11.37
C VAL A 121 -10.83 1.31 12.42
N ASN A 122 -10.94 2.46 13.08
CA ASN A 122 -10.01 2.84 14.15
C ASN A 122 -10.10 1.89 15.34
N THR A 123 -11.30 1.48 15.74
CA THR A 123 -11.52 0.55 16.84
C THR A 123 -10.93 -0.82 16.51
N PHE A 124 -11.19 -1.34 15.31
CA PHE A 124 -10.62 -2.60 14.84
C PHE A 124 -9.09 -2.57 14.81
N MET A 125 -8.50 -1.48 14.29
CA MET A 125 -7.04 -1.33 14.28
C MET A 125 -6.48 -1.21 15.69
N PHE A 126 -7.15 -0.51 16.62
CA PHE A 126 -6.69 -0.33 17.99
C PHE A 126 -6.74 -1.64 18.80
N GLU A 127 -7.88 -2.32 18.78
CA GLU A 127 -8.06 -3.61 19.48
C GLU A 127 -7.23 -4.73 18.86
N GLY A 128 -7.18 -4.78 17.52
CA GLY A 128 -6.41 -5.76 16.78
C GLY A 128 -4.90 -5.58 16.93
N HIS A 129 -4.42 -4.33 16.98
CA HIS A 129 -2.98 -4.04 17.09
C HIS A 129 -2.41 -4.52 18.43
N ASP A 130 -3.00 -4.11 19.55
CA ASP A 130 -2.41 -4.39 20.86
C ASP A 130 -2.51 -5.89 21.23
N THR A 131 -3.61 -6.54 20.85
CA THR A 131 -3.79 -7.98 21.07
C THR A 131 -2.83 -8.83 20.24
N THR A 132 -2.67 -8.51 18.95
CA THR A 132 -1.73 -9.22 18.08
C THR A 132 -0.27 -8.97 18.47
N ALA A 133 0.07 -7.75 18.89
CA ALA A 133 1.41 -7.41 19.39
C ALA A 133 1.76 -8.22 20.64
N MET A 134 0.84 -8.32 21.60
CA MET A 134 1.03 -9.16 22.79
C MET A 134 1.14 -10.64 22.41
N ALA A 135 0.26 -11.16 21.56
CA ALA A 135 0.30 -12.55 21.11
C ALA A 135 1.64 -12.89 20.44
N LEU A 136 2.13 -12.01 19.56
CA LEU A 136 3.42 -12.15 18.91
C LEU A 136 4.57 -12.08 19.92
N THR A 137 4.50 -11.19 20.92
CA THR A 137 5.50 -11.07 21.98
C THR A 137 5.61 -12.37 22.78
N PHE A 138 4.50 -12.96 23.20
CA PHE A 138 4.49 -14.26 23.89
C PHE A 138 5.02 -15.39 22.99
N ALA A 139 4.64 -15.40 21.71
CA ALA A 139 5.14 -16.38 20.75
C ALA A 139 6.66 -16.29 20.57
N LEU A 140 7.20 -15.07 20.44
CA LEU A 140 8.64 -14.82 20.33
C LEU A 140 9.38 -15.17 21.62
N MET A 141 8.79 -14.92 22.80
CA MET A 141 9.37 -15.30 24.09
C MET A 141 9.49 -16.82 24.23
N LEU A 142 8.44 -17.57 23.87
CA LEU A 142 8.47 -19.04 23.85
C LEU A 142 9.48 -19.57 22.82
N LEU A 143 9.62 -18.89 21.68
CA LEU A 143 10.62 -19.24 20.68
C LEU A 143 12.05 -19.01 21.20
N ALA A 144 12.28 -17.93 21.95
CA ALA A 144 13.57 -17.60 22.54
C ALA A 144 14.01 -18.60 23.64
N ASP A 145 13.04 -19.21 24.33
CA ASP A 145 13.32 -20.26 25.34
C ASP A 145 13.66 -21.63 24.71
N HIS A 146 13.51 -21.76 23.38
CA HIS A 146 13.70 -23.03 22.65
C HIS A 146 14.70 -22.88 21.49
N GLU A 147 16.01 -22.87 21.82
CA GLU A 147 17.11 -22.71 20.85
C GLU A 147 17.04 -23.66 19.64
N GLN A 148 16.63 -24.92 19.86
CA GLN A 148 16.51 -25.92 18.78
C GLN A 148 15.45 -25.53 17.74
N VAL A 149 14.35 -24.91 18.19
CA VAL A 149 13.28 -24.45 17.31
C VAL A 149 13.71 -23.17 16.58
N GLN A 150 14.41 -22.27 17.26
CA GLN A 150 14.93 -21.03 16.69
C GLN A 150 15.90 -21.29 15.53
N VAL A 151 16.84 -22.22 15.69
CA VAL A 151 17.81 -22.58 14.63
C VAL A 151 17.09 -23.20 13.43
N SER A 152 16.14 -24.10 13.67
CA SER A 152 15.34 -24.72 12.61
C SER A 152 14.51 -23.69 11.83
N LEU A 153 13.88 -22.73 12.53
CA LEU A 153 13.10 -21.66 11.92
C LEU A 153 13.95 -20.71 11.08
N ILE A 154 15.10 -20.27 11.60
CA ILE A 154 16.01 -19.37 10.87
C ILE A 154 16.51 -20.06 9.59
N LEU A 155 16.91 -21.33 9.68
CA LEU A 155 17.38 -22.08 8.53
C LEU A 155 16.27 -22.29 7.49
N CYS A 156 15.05 -22.61 7.94
CA CYS A 156 13.88 -22.79 7.07
C CYS A 156 13.48 -21.48 6.38
N LEU A 157 13.49 -20.35 7.10
CA LEU A 157 13.18 -19.03 6.55
C LEU A 157 14.21 -18.60 5.52
N ILE A 158 15.50 -18.74 5.83
CA ILE A 158 16.57 -18.43 4.87
C ILE A 158 16.42 -19.31 3.63
N ASN A 159 16.22 -20.63 3.79
CA ASN A 159 16.09 -21.53 2.65
C ASN A 159 14.85 -21.21 1.81
N THR A 160 13.69 -20.99 2.44
CA THR A 160 12.45 -20.66 1.73
C THR A 160 12.55 -19.35 0.97
N VAL A 161 13.09 -18.30 1.61
CA VAL A 161 13.19 -16.97 0.99
C VAL A 161 14.28 -16.93 -0.08
N VAL A 162 15.44 -17.58 0.13
CA VAL A 162 16.49 -17.69 -0.89
C VAL A 162 16.00 -18.52 -2.08
N VAL A 163 15.27 -19.61 -1.85
CA VAL A 163 14.66 -20.40 -2.94
C VAL A 163 13.64 -19.55 -3.70
N PHE A 164 12.83 -18.74 -3.03
CA PHE A 164 11.86 -17.87 -3.69
C PHE A 164 12.52 -16.74 -4.51
N VAL A 165 13.63 -16.18 -4.03
CA VAL A 165 14.40 -15.16 -4.74
C VAL A 165 15.24 -15.74 -5.89
N HIS A 166 15.65 -17.01 -5.79
CA HIS A 166 16.43 -17.71 -6.82
C HIS A 166 15.59 -18.53 -7.78
N VAL A 167 14.25 -18.44 -7.77
CA VAL A 167 13.47 -18.95 -8.92
C VAL A 167 13.80 -18.05 -10.11
N PRO A 168 14.54 -18.53 -11.13
CA PRO A 168 14.76 -17.73 -12.31
C PRO A 168 13.41 -17.60 -13.02
N ASP A 169 13.04 -16.36 -13.33
CA ASP A 169 11.94 -16.01 -14.22
C ASP A 169 12.05 -16.85 -15.50
N LYS A 170 11.33 -17.97 -15.53
CA LYS A 170 11.19 -18.80 -16.73
C LYS A 170 10.13 -18.13 -17.59
N ARG A 171 10.63 -17.27 -18.48
CA ARG A 171 10.03 -17.05 -19.80
C ARG A 171 9.78 -18.36 -20.53
#